data_AF-A0A7V3X4F6-F1
#
_entry.id   AF-A0A7V3X4F6-F1
#
_cell.length_a   1.000
_cell.length_b   1.000
_cell.length_c   1.000
_cell.angle_alpha   90.00
_cell.angle_beta   90.00
_cell.angle_gamma   90.00
#
_symmetry.space_group_name_H-M   'P 1'
#
loop_
_entity.id
_entity.type
_entity.pdbx_description
1 polymer ?
#
loop_
_entity_poly.entity_id
_entity_poly.type
_entity_poly.pdbx_seq_one_letter_code
_entity_poly.pdbx_strand_id
1 'polypeptide(L)'
;PNIVPYQVFECADGHVIVAAGNDGQFARFAALIGMPELAEDERFTLNTARLENREVLIALLSTRLKQMEKGALVAAMEANNVPGGEINTVPEVFETDQVAAREMKISMPHPLAAKGHVDLIGNPVKFSATPVSYRQYPPICGEHTDEVLSEWLKED
;
A
#
# COMPACT_ATOMS: atom_id res chain seq x y z
N PRO A 1 -16.62 10.15 -2.05
CA PRO A 1 -15.32 10.37 -2.72
C PRO A 1 -15.44 11.49 -3.76
N ASN A 2 -14.67 12.57 -3.61
CA ASN A 2 -14.87 13.82 -4.35
C ASN A 2 -13.93 14.01 -5.55
N ILE A 3 -13.15 12.99 -5.92
CA ILE A 3 -12.24 13.01 -7.08
C ILE A 3 -12.38 11.75 -7.93
N VAL A 4 -12.22 11.92 -9.24
CA VAL A 4 -12.31 10.84 -10.24
C VAL A 4 -11.19 11.02 -11.29
N PRO A 5 -10.46 9.94 -11.66
CA PRO A 5 -10.47 8.62 -11.02
C PRO A 5 -9.77 8.59 -9.65
N TYR A 6 -10.41 7.92 -8.69
CA TYR A 6 -9.78 7.43 -7.46
C TYR A 6 -10.36 6.05 -7.15
N GLN A 7 -9.75 5.01 -7.72
CA GLN A 7 -10.17 3.63 -7.51
C GLN A 7 -9.13 2.62 -8.02
N VAL A 8 -9.39 1.35 -7.73
CA VAL A 8 -8.66 0.22 -8.26
C VAL A 8 -9.16 -0.10 -9.67
N PHE A 9 -8.22 -0.43 -10.57
CA PHE A 9 -8.46 -0.93 -11.92
C PHE A 9 -7.75 -2.26 -12.11
N GLU A 10 -8.36 -3.14 -12.89
CA GLU A 10 -7.77 -4.39 -13.34
C GLU A 10 -6.79 -4.10 -14.49
N CYS A 11 -5.62 -4.74 -14.42
CA CYS A 11 -4.56 -4.75 -15.42
C CYS A 11 -4.39 -6.18 -15.98
N ALA A 12 -3.50 -6.36 -16.95
CA ALA A 12 -3.27 -7.67 -17.57
C ALA A 12 -2.76 -8.73 -16.58
N ASP A 13 -2.01 -8.31 -15.56
CA ASP A 13 -1.25 -9.14 -14.62
C ASP A 13 -1.55 -8.79 -13.14
N GLY A 14 -2.66 -8.11 -12.87
CA GLY A 14 -3.06 -7.76 -11.50
C GLY A 14 -3.95 -6.53 -11.43
N HIS A 15 -3.71 -5.69 -10.43
CA HIS A 15 -4.51 -4.50 -10.19
C HIS A 15 -3.63 -3.31 -9.84
N VAL A 16 -4.06 -2.11 -10.23
CA VAL A 16 -3.45 -0.84 -9.87
C VAL A 16 -4.48 0.08 -9.25
N ILE A 17 -4.06 0.92 -8.31
CA ILE A 17 -4.85 2.07 -7.88
C ILE A 17 -4.40 3.31 -8.63
N VAL A 18 -5.35 4.05 -9.18
CA VAL A 18 -5.11 5.35 -9.80
C VAL A 18 -5.85 6.40 -9.00
N ALA A 19 -5.14 7.44 -8.57
CA ALA A 19 -5.66 8.53 -7.76
C ALA A 19 -5.31 9.88 -8.40
N ALA A 20 -5.98 10.22 -9.51
CA ALA A 20 -5.84 11.53 -10.12
C ALA A 20 -6.58 12.58 -9.30
N GLY A 21 -5.83 13.34 -8.49
CA GLY A 21 -6.35 14.32 -7.54
C GLY A 21 -6.69 15.69 -8.12
N ASN A 22 -6.30 15.97 -9.36
CA ASN A 22 -6.65 17.20 -10.08
C ASN A 22 -6.68 17.00 -11.60
N ASP A 23 -7.16 18.01 -12.32
CA ASP A 23 -7.34 17.98 -13.79
C ASP A 23 -6.00 17.79 -14.53
N GLY A 24 -4.93 18.41 -14.04
CA GLY A 24 -3.59 18.24 -14.62
C GLY A 24 -3.04 16.81 -14.46
N GLN A 25 -3.28 16.17 -13.31
CA GLN A 25 -2.93 14.76 -13.10
C GLN A 25 -3.77 13.84 -13.98
N PHE A 26 -5.07 14.14 -14.15
CA PHE A 26 -5.93 13.39 -15.06
C PHE A 26 -5.46 13.51 -16.51
N ALA A 27 -5.13 14.72 -16.98
CA ALA A 27 -4.65 14.93 -18.34
C ALA A 27 -3.34 14.17 -18.62
N ARG A 28 -2.39 14.20 -17.67
CA ARG A 28 -1.17 13.39 -17.78
C ARG A 28 -1.49 11.90 -17.81
N PHE A 29 -2.37 11.42 -16.93
CA PHE A 29 -2.77 10.03 -16.91
C PHE A 29 -3.42 9.57 -18.21
N ALA A 30 -4.35 10.37 -18.76
CA ALA A 30 -5.01 10.12 -20.03
C ALA A 30 -3.99 10.00 -21.18
N ALA A 31 -3.00 10.90 -21.23
CA ALA A 31 -1.91 10.81 -22.19
C ALA A 31 -1.05 9.54 -22.02
N LEU A 32 -0.73 9.14 -20.78
CA LEU A 32 0.10 7.95 -20.49
C LEU A 32 -0.55 6.66 -20.96
N ILE A 33 -1.87 6.55 -20.81
CA ILE A 33 -2.61 5.38 -21.28
C ILE A 33 -2.93 5.46 -22.78
N GLY A 34 -2.47 6.49 -23.49
CA GLY A 34 -2.69 6.66 -24.93
C GLY A 34 -4.12 7.07 -25.28
N MET A 35 -4.81 7.76 -24.37
CA MET A 35 -6.14 8.33 -24.58
C MET A 35 -6.17 9.84 -24.24
N PRO A 36 -5.24 10.66 -24.79
CA PRO A 36 -5.15 12.09 -24.45
C PRO A 36 -6.45 12.86 -24.72
N GLU A 37 -7.27 12.42 -25.68
CA GLU A 37 -8.56 13.00 -26.01
C GLU A 37 -9.54 13.02 -24.84
N LEU A 38 -9.39 12.11 -23.86
CA LEU A 38 -10.21 12.15 -22.65
C LEU A 38 -10.00 13.42 -21.84
N ALA A 39 -8.82 14.05 -21.91
CA ALA A 39 -8.57 15.31 -21.21
C ALA A 39 -9.24 16.52 -21.89
N GLU A 40 -9.58 16.38 -23.17
CA GLU A 40 -10.16 17.43 -24.02
C GLU A 40 -11.70 17.30 -24.11
N ASP A 41 -12.24 16.12 -23.79
CA ASP A 41 -13.68 15.89 -23.71
C ASP A 41 -14.31 16.67 -22.56
N GLU A 42 -15.30 17.52 -22.87
CA GLU A 42 -16.02 18.36 -21.90
C GLU A 42 -16.60 17.56 -20.72
N ARG A 43 -16.91 16.27 -20.93
CA ARG A 43 -17.39 15.37 -19.87
C ARG A 43 -16.32 15.05 -18.84
N PHE A 44 -15.04 15.22 -19.17
CA PHE A 44 -13.93 14.76 -18.35
C PHE A 44 -12.83 15.80 -18.10
N THR A 45 -12.86 16.97 -18.75
CA THR A 45 -11.86 18.04 -18.55
C THR A 45 -11.74 18.45 -17.08
N LEU A 46 -12.88 18.67 -16.41
CA LEU A 46 -12.95 19.10 -15.02
C LEU A 46 -13.36 17.97 -14.09
N ASN A 47 -12.84 17.97 -12.86
CA ASN A 47 -13.20 16.96 -11.87
C ASN A 47 -14.71 16.90 -11.58
N THR A 48 -15.39 18.04 -11.58
CA THR A 48 -16.86 18.09 -11.42
C THR A 48 -17.57 17.36 -12.56
N ALA A 49 -17.15 17.57 -13.80
CA ALA A 49 -17.68 16.86 -14.96
C ALA A 49 -17.35 15.35 -14.89
N ARG A 50 -16.14 14.98 -14.46
CA ARG A 50 -15.76 13.57 -14.24
C ARG A 50 -16.58 12.90 -13.14
N LEU A 51 -17.02 13.64 -12.13
CA LEU A 51 -17.91 13.10 -11.09
C LEU A 51 -19.30 12.80 -11.65
N GLU A 52 -19.86 13.71 -12.44
CA GLU A 52 -21.16 13.54 -13.11
C GLU A 52 -21.12 12.39 -14.13
N ASN A 53 -20.00 12.25 -14.85
CA ASN A 53 -19.81 11.24 -15.89
C ASN A 53 -18.94 10.05 -15.42
N ARG A 54 -18.90 9.79 -14.10
CA ARG A 54 -18.01 8.80 -13.48
C ARG A 54 -18.13 7.44 -14.14
N GLU A 55 -19.33 6.91 -14.27
CA GLU A 55 -19.56 5.55 -14.79
C GLU A 55 -19.00 5.39 -16.21
N VAL A 56 -19.21 6.40 -17.06
CA VAL A 56 -18.70 6.41 -18.44
C VAL A 56 -17.18 6.45 -18.45
N LEU A 57 -16.57 7.37 -17.68
CA LEU A 57 -15.12 7.49 -17.61
C LEU A 57 -14.48 6.20 -17.08
N ILE A 58 -15.01 5.65 -16.00
CA ILE A 58 -14.49 4.43 -15.38
C ILE A 58 -14.57 3.24 -16.34
N ALA A 59 -15.65 3.10 -17.12
CA ALA A 59 -15.76 2.04 -18.12
C ALA A 59 -14.66 2.16 -19.19
N LEU A 60 -14.43 3.36 -19.72
CA LEU A 60 -13.38 3.63 -20.71
C LEU A 60 -11.99 3.30 -20.17
N LEU A 61 -11.68 3.81 -18.98
CA LEU A 61 -10.41 3.53 -18.29
C LEU A 61 -10.25 2.03 -18.02
N SER A 62 -11.28 1.35 -17.51
CA SER A 62 -11.22 -0.09 -17.21
C SER A 62 -10.93 -0.91 -18.46
N THR A 63 -11.57 -0.61 -19.59
CA THR A 63 -11.30 -1.30 -20.86
C THR A 63 -9.85 -1.12 -21.30
N ARG A 64 -9.30 0.09 -21.14
CA ARG A 64 -7.93 0.39 -21.56
C ARG A 64 -6.89 -0.23 -20.65
N LEU A 65 -7.05 -0.10 -19.33
CA LEU A 65 -6.06 -0.54 -18.34
C LEU A 65 -5.95 -2.07 -18.26
N LYS A 66 -7.02 -2.81 -18.56
CA LYS A 66 -7.01 -4.29 -18.65
C LYS A 66 -5.99 -4.85 -19.64
N GLN A 67 -5.51 -4.03 -20.58
CA GLN A 67 -4.54 -4.41 -21.61
C GLN A 67 -3.11 -3.97 -21.28
N MET A 68 -2.88 -3.43 -20.08
CA MET A 68 -1.58 -2.91 -19.66
C MET A 68 -1.01 -3.75 -18.53
N GLU A 69 0.30 -3.98 -18.55
CA GLU A 69 1.04 -4.58 -17.44
C GLU A 69 1.15 -3.58 -16.29
N LYS A 70 0.86 -4.02 -15.05
CA LYS A 70 0.75 -3.17 -13.86
C LYS A 70 2.05 -2.41 -13.58
N GLY A 71 3.19 -3.10 -13.61
CA GLY A 71 4.49 -2.51 -13.26
C GLY A 71 4.94 -1.44 -14.25
N ALA A 72 4.73 -1.67 -15.54
CA ALA A 72 5.03 -0.67 -16.58
C ALA A 72 4.14 0.57 -16.44
N LEU A 73 2.86 0.38 -16.14
CA LEU A 73 1.93 1.48 -15.91
C LEU A 73 2.29 2.29 -14.66
N VAL A 74 2.58 1.64 -13.54
CA VAL A 74 2.95 2.32 -12.29
C VAL A 74 4.25 3.09 -12.46
N ALA A 75 5.27 2.49 -13.08
CA ALA A 75 6.52 3.19 -13.38
C ALA A 75 6.29 4.44 -14.26
N ALA A 76 5.42 4.35 -15.26
CA ALA A 76 5.06 5.47 -16.11
C ALA A 76 4.30 6.57 -15.34
N MET A 77 3.40 6.19 -14.43
CA MET A 77 2.68 7.11 -13.56
C MET A 77 3.61 7.86 -12.61
N GLU A 78 4.54 7.15 -11.95
CA GLU A 78 5.54 7.74 -11.07
C GLU A 78 6.42 8.76 -11.81
N ALA A 79 6.95 8.38 -12.98
CA ALA A 79 7.78 9.25 -13.81
C ALA A 79 7.06 10.54 -14.26
N ASN A 80 5.73 10.55 -14.26
CA ASN A 80 4.90 11.66 -14.73
C ASN A 80 4.09 12.33 -13.61
N ASN A 81 4.44 12.09 -12.35
CA ASN A 81 3.77 12.68 -11.18
C ASN A 81 2.24 12.47 -11.22
N VAL A 82 1.82 11.25 -11.57
CA VAL A 82 0.43 10.79 -11.46
C VAL A 82 0.36 9.85 -10.25
N PRO A 83 -0.40 10.19 -9.20
CA PRO A 83 -0.49 9.34 -8.02
C PRO A 83 -1.17 8.00 -8.32
N GLY A 84 -0.53 6.92 -7.91
CA GLY A 84 -1.05 5.56 -7.99
C GLY A 84 0.00 4.53 -7.56
N GLY A 85 -0.36 3.27 -7.64
CA GLY A 85 0.54 2.18 -7.28
C GLY A 85 -0.08 0.81 -7.52
N GLU A 86 0.74 -0.22 -7.38
CA GLU A 86 0.30 -1.62 -7.49
C GLU A 86 -0.54 -2.02 -6.28
N ILE A 87 -1.53 -2.89 -6.50
CA ILE A 87 -2.21 -3.60 -5.41
C ILE A 87 -1.44 -4.89 -5.14
N ASN A 88 -0.53 -4.81 -4.18
CA ASN A 88 0.31 -5.93 -3.77
C ASN A 88 -0.48 -6.93 -2.90
N THR A 89 -0.22 -8.21 -3.13
CA THR A 89 -0.55 -9.30 -2.20
C THR A 89 0.32 -9.22 -0.95
N VAL A 90 -0.09 -9.92 0.13
CA VAL A 90 0.67 -9.91 1.39
C VAL A 90 2.13 -10.36 1.20
N PRO A 91 2.45 -11.44 0.44
CA PRO A 91 3.85 -11.79 0.16
C PRO A 91 4.60 -10.68 -0.58
N GLU A 92 4.03 -10.13 -1.66
CA GLU A 92 4.65 -9.06 -2.46
C GLU A 92 4.95 -7.83 -1.61
N VAL A 93 4.07 -7.44 -0.67
CA VAL A 93 4.31 -6.31 0.25
C VAL A 93 5.62 -6.48 1.01
N PHE A 94 5.92 -7.68 1.51
CA PHE A 94 7.14 -7.94 2.28
C PHE A 94 8.41 -7.97 1.44
N GLU A 95 8.28 -8.04 0.11
CA GLU A 95 9.39 -7.97 -0.84
C GLU A 95 9.68 -6.53 -1.31
N THR A 96 8.84 -5.55 -0.93
CA THR A 96 9.03 -4.15 -1.35
C THR A 96 10.18 -3.44 -0.65
N ASP A 97 10.84 -2.55 -1.39
CA ASP A 97 11.87 -1.64 -0.87
C ASP A 97 11.37 -0.79 0.30
N GLN A 98 10.08 -0.42 0.30
CA GLN A 98 9.50 0.37 1.37
C GLN A 98 9.41 -0.40 2.69
N VAL A 99 9.04 -1.69 2.66
CA VAL A 99 9.03 -2.52 3.87
C VAL A 99 10.45 -2.69 4.42
N ALA A 100 11.43 -2.89 3.54
CA ALA A 100 12.84 -2.96 3.92
C ALA A 100 13.35 -1.62 4.51
N ALA A 101 13.15 -0.51 3.81
CA ALA A 101 13.57 0.83 4.22
C ALA A 101 12.90 1.33 5.52
N ARG A 102 11.73 0.77 5.86
CA ARG A 102 11.00 1.06 7.10
C ARG A 102 11.20 0.00 8.19
N GLU A 103 11.98 -1.06 7.93
CA GLU A 103 12.19 -2.20 8.83
C GLU A 103 10.85 -2.74 9.37
N MET A 104 9.86 -2.89 8.48
CA MET A 104 8.49 -3.26 8.87
C MET A 104 8.28 -4.76 9.03
N LYS A 105 9.33 -5.56 8.83
CA LYS A 105 9.37 -6.97 9.15
C LYS A 105 10.47 -7.21 10.18
N ILE A 106 10.08 -7.68 11.36
CA ILE A 106 11.01 -8.07 12.43
C ILE A 106 10.96 -9.59 12.61
N SER A 107 12.07 -10.18 13.04
CA SER A 107 12.15 -11.62 13.30
C SER A 107 12.65 -11.84 14.72
N MET A 108 11.94 -12.67 15.49
CA MET A 108 12.27 -12.94 16.89
C MET A 108 12.33 -14.45 17.14
N PRO A 109 13.38 -14.95 17.81
CA PRO A 109 13.40 -16.34 18.28
C PRO A 109 12.17 -16.62 19.14
N HIS A 110 11.53 -17.77 18.96
CA HIS A 110 10.35 -18.14 19.74
C HIS A 110 10.31 -19.65 19.99
N PRO A 111 10.16 -20.10 21.25
CA PRO A 111 10.33 -21.50 21.64
C PRO A 111 9.32 -22.45 20.97
N LEU A 112 8.09 -21.98 20.73
CA LEU A 112 7.04 -22.78 20.07
C LEU A 112 7.01 -22.65 18.53
N ALA A 113 7.88 -21.82 17.95
CA ALA A 113 7.86 -21.63 16.50
C ALA A 113 8.54 -22.80 15.80
N ALA A 114 7.84 -23.43 14.86
CA ALA A 114 8.39 -24.54 14.08
C ALA A 114 9.68 -24.18 13.31
N LYS A 115 9.85 -22.90 12.95
CA LYS A 115 11.04 -22.36 12.26
C LYS A 115 12.12 -21.81 13.22
N GLY A 116 11.93 -21.96 14.53
CA GLY A 116 12.77 -21.38 15.58
C GLY A 116 12.59 -19.87 15.80
N HIS A 117 11.80 -19.20 14.96
CA HIS A 117 11.48 -17.78 15.06
C HIS A 117 10.06 -17.48 14.56
N VAL A 118 9.54 -16.33 14.96
CA VAL A 118 8.32 -15.72 14.42
C VAL A 118 8.65 -14.40 13.71
N ASP A 119 8.04 -14.20 12.55
CA ASP A 119 8.09 -12.92 11.84
C ASP A 119 6.89 -12.06 12.29
N LEU A 120 7.16 -10.82 12.67
CA LEU A 120 6.16 -9.86 13.17
C LEU A 120 6.26 -8.54 12.40
N ILE A 121 5.23 -7.70 12.57
CA ILE A 121 5.19 -6.36 11.99
C ILE A 121 5.97 -5.38 12.85
N GLY A 122 6.87 -4.63 12.22
CA GLY A 122 7.62 -3.55 12.85
C GLY A 122 6.75 -2.37 13.28
N ASN A 123 7.28 -1.52 14.15
CA ASN A 123 6.62 -0.31 14.61
C ASN A 123 6.77 0.76 13.52
N PRO A 124 5.67 1.36 13.04
CA PRO A 124 5.74 2.37 11.98
C PRO A 124 6.42 3.67 12.43
N VAL A 125 6.51 3.94 13.73
CA VAL A 125 7.14 5.13 14.28
C VAL A 125 8.62 4.89 14.54
N LYS A 126 9.47 5.75 13.96
CA LYS A 126 10.93 5.70 14.11
C LYS A 126 11.41 6.90 14.92
N PHE A 127 11.86 6.65 16.15
CA PHE A 127 12.40 7.67 17.04
C PHE A 127 13.93 7.74 16.90
N SER A 128 14.47 8.94 16.71
CA SER A 128 15.93 9.13 16.60
C SER A 128 16.66 9.05 17.94
N ALA A 129 16.06 9.58 19.01
CA ALA A 129 16.67 9.59 20.34
C ALA A 129 16.44 8.31 21.14
N THR A 130 15.29 7.66 20.95
CA THR A 130 14.89 6.43 21.65
C THR A 130 14.38 5.38 20.64
N PRO A 131 15.26 4.81 19.80
CA PRO A 131 14.84 3.84 18.78
C PRO A 131 14.03 2.69 19.37
N VAL A 132 13.05 2.21 18.61
CA VAL A 132 12.23 1.06 19.01
C VAL A 132 13.10 -0.18 19.08
N SER A 133 13.05 -0.89 20.20
CA SER A 133 13.79 -2.14 20.41
C SER A 133 12.83 -3.29 20.68
N TYR A 134 13.06 -4.44 20.05
CA TYR A 134 12.29 -5.67 20.24
C TYR A 134 13.08 -6.65 21.10
N ARG A 135 12.77 -6.69 22.41
CA ARG A 135 13.59 -7.41 23.39
C ARG A 135 13.06 -8.80 23.74
N GLN A 136 11.74 -8.96 23.77
CA GLN A 136 11.08 -10.20 24.17
C GLN A 136 10.10 -10.63 23.09
N TYR A 137 10.09 -11.92 22.79
CA TYR A 137 9.10 -12.51 21.90
C TYR A 137 7.71 -12.50 22.57
N PRO A 138 6.62 -12.67 21.80
CA PRO A 138 5.27 -12.79 22.38
C PRO A 138 5.22 -13.95 23.38
N PRO A 139 4.89 -13.70 24.66
CA PRO A 139 5.03 -14.71 25.70
C PRO A 139 4.08 -15.89 25.48
N ILE A 140 4.52 -17.09 25.87
CA ILE A 140 3.63 -18.25 25.98
C ILE A 140 2.69 -18.08 27.16
N CYS A 141 1.59 -18.85 27.16
CA CYS A 141 0.61 -18.79 28.23
C CYS A 141 1.28 -19.12 29.58
N GLY A 142 1.26 -18.16 30.50
CA GLY A 142 1.82 -18.31 31.84
C GLY A 142 3.33 -18.19 31.97
N GLU A 143 4.05 -17.75 30.92
CA GLU A 143 5.53 -17.73 30.90
C GLU A 143 6.16 -16.97 32.07
N HIS A 144 5.58 -15.84 32.46
CA HIS A 144 6.11 -14.96 33.50
C HIS A 144 5.29 -15.03 34.80
N THR A 145 4.41 -16.03 34.97
CA THR A 145 3.53 -16.11 36.15
C THR A 145 4.34 -16.16 37.44
N ASP A 146 5.31 -17.07 37.55
CA ASP A 146 6.10 -17.25 38.78
C ASP A 146 6.98 -16.02 39.06
N GLU A 147 7.64 -15.47 38.04
CA GLU A 147 8.46 -14.26 38.14
C GLU A 147 7.66 -13.08 38.72
N VAL A 148 6.48 -12.81 38.15
CA VAL A 148 5.62 -11.72 38.58
C VAL A 148 5.05 -11.97 39.98
N LEU A 149 4.63 -13.21 40.29
CA LEU A 149 4.10 -13.53 41.62
C LEU A 149 5.16 -13.39 42.72
N SER A 150 6.39 -13.85 42.49
CA SER A 150 7.50 -13.67 43.44
C SER A 150 7.81 -12.19 43.68
N GLU A 151 7.86 -11.37 42.62
CA GLU A 151 8.06 -9.92 42.75
C GLU A 151 6.94 -9.26 43.58
N TRP A 152 5.69 -9.63 43.30
CA TRP A 152 4.54 -8.99 43.93
C TRP A 152 4.32 -9.40 45.39
N LEU A 153 4.55 -10.68 45.70
CA LEU A 153 4.36 -11.25 47.03
C LEU A 153 5.56 -11.01 47.96
N LYS A 154 6.70 -10.56 47.43
CA LYS A 154 7.96 -10.35 48.19
C LYS A 154 8.43 -11.63 48.90
N GLU A 155 8.28 -12.76 48.22
CA GLU A 155 8.89 -14.01 48.68
C GLU A 155 10.35 -14.02 48.20
N ASP A 156 11.30 -13.99 49.15
CA ASP A 156 12.75 -14.12 48.91
C ASP A 156 13.13 -15.53 48.41
#